data_AF-A0A937SFM2-F1
#
_entry.id   AF-A0A937SFM2-F1
#
_cell.length_a   1.000
_cell.length_b   1.000
_cell.length_c   1.000
_cell.angle_alpha   90.00
_cell.angle_beta   90.00
_cell.angle_gamma   90.00
#
_symmetry.space_group_name_H-M   'P 1'
#
loop_
_entity.id
_entity.type
_entity.pdbx_description
1 polymer ?
#
loop_
_entity_poly.entity_id
_entity_poly.type
_entity_poly.pdbx_seq_one_letter_code
_entity_poly.pdbx_strand_id
1 'polypeptide(L)'
;MKILITSAVLLLSLGGCANLYDNSGIPRITSQRQVEAYNATVSSEGEKLVCSRERSTTSNISRFTCMTFDQKERLALQAREEIDSIRANQNGGNN
;
A
#
# COMPACT_ATOMS: atom_id res chain seq x y z
N MET A 1 6.45 3.44 -43.16
CA MET A 1 5.38 3.97 -42.27
C MET A 1 4.90 2.98 -41.21
N LYS A 2 4.72 1.68 -41.50
CA LYS A 2 4.25 0.68 -40.50
C LYS A 2 5.18 0.53 -39.28
N ILE A 3 6.51 0.55 -39.48
CA ILE A 3 7.52 0.38 -38.42
C ILE A 3 7.52 1.55 -37.41
N LEU A 4 7.23 2.78 -37.88
CA LEU A 4 7.17 3.96 -37.02
C LEU A 4 5.95 3.94 -36.10
N ILE A 5 4.84 3.35 -36.56
CA ILE A 5 3.61 3.22 -35.76
C ILE A 5 3.82 2.17 -34.66
N THR A 6 4.46 1.04 -34.96
CA THR A 6 4.73 -0.01 -33.96
C THR A 6 5.71 0.44 -32.87
N SER A 7 6.74 1.22 -33.21
CA SER A 7 7.66 1.77 -32.19
C SER A 7 7.00 2.81 -31.28
N ALA A 8 6.07 3.62 -31.82
CA ALA A 8 5.35 4.62 -31.04
C ALA A 8 4.40 3.99 -30.01
N VAL A 9 3.73 2.89 -30.37
CA VAL A 9 2.83 2.16 -29.45
C VAL A 9 3.61 1.54 -28.28
N LEU A 10 4.81 1.00 -28.53
CA LEU A 10 5.66 0.43 -27.48
C LEU A 10 6.17 1.49 -26.50
N LEU A 11 6.55 2.67 -26.99
CA LEU A 11 7.00 3.78 -26.14
C LEU A 11 5.87 4.33 -25.27
N LEU A 12 4.65 4.39 -25.79
CA LEU A 12 3.46 4.83 -25.04
C LEU A 12 3.05 3.83 -23.95
N SER A 13 3.19 2.52 -24.18
CA SER A 13 2.88 1.53 -23.15
C SER A 13 3.89 1.53 -21.99
N LEU A 14 5.17 1.78 -22.26
CA LEU A 14 6.22 1.89 -21.24
C LEU A 14 6.05 3.12 -20.33
N GLY A 15 5.59 4.26 -20.86
CA GLY A 15 5.33 5.48 -20.07
C GLY A 15 4.15 5.36 -19.09
N GLY A 16 3.15 4.53 -19.44
CA GLY A 16 1.99 4.27 -18.59
C GLY A 16 2.29 3.41 -17.36
N CYS A 17 3.27 2.49 -17.44
CA CYS A 17 3.59 1.59 -16.34
C CYS A 17 4.44 2.24 -15.23
N ALA A 18 5.19 3.32 -15.53
CA ALA A 18 6.01 4.00 -14.54
C ALA A 18 5.19 4.80 -13.51
N ASN A 19 3.97 5.21 -13.88
CA ASN A 19 3.04 5.92 -13.00
C ASN A 19 2.20 4.99 -12.10
N LEU A 20 2.39 3.67 -12.20
CA LEU A 20 1.82 2.69 -11.28
C LEU A 20 2.63 2.55 -9.98
N TYR A 21 3.70 3.33 -9.82
CA TYR A 21 4.39 3.45 -8.52
C TYR A 21 3.72 4.56 -7.72
N ASP A 22 2.81 4.10 -6.89
CA ASP A 22 2.05 4.79 -5.85
C ASP A 22 2.85 5.96 -5.24
N ASN A 23 2.45 7.18 -5.61
CA ASN A 23 3.02 8.42 -5.11
C ASN A 23 2.14 8.90 -3.94
N SER A 24 1.96 8.02 -2.95
CA SER A 24 0.99 8.14 -1.84
C SER A 24 1.36 9.22 -0.80
N GLY A 25 2.15 10.22 -1.16
CA GLY A 25 2.60 11.29 -0.26
C GLY A 25 3.66 10.86 0.77
N ILE A 26 3.97 9.57 0.88
CA ILE A 26 5.04 9.06 1.74
C ILE A 26 6.31 8.91 0.87
N PRO A 27 7.44 9.54 1.25
CA PRO A 27 8.70 9.34 0.54
C PRO A 27 9.05 7.86 0.50
N ARG A 28 9.75 7.42 -0.55
CA ARG A 28 10.02 6.00 -0.83
C ARG A 28 10.94 5.41 0.25
N ILE A 29 10.36 5.00 1.37
CA ILE A 29 11.06 4.52 2.56
C ILE A 29 11.39 3.04 2.35
N THR A 30 12.67 2.72 2.28
CA THR A 30 13.15 1.36 1.99
C THR A 30 13.82 0.68 3.18
N SER A 31 13.98 1.38 4.30
CA SER A 31 14.69 0.86 5.48
C SER A 31 14.21 1.49 6.78
N GLN A 32 14.41 0.78 7.88
CA GLN A 32 14.03 1.23 9.22
C GLN A 32 14.70 2.56 9.62
N ARG A 33 15.96 2.76 9.23
CA ARG A 33 16.69 4.01 9.50
C ARG A 33 16.02 5.24 8.89
N GLN A 34 15.44 5.10 7.70
CA GLN A 34 14.71 6.19 7.04
C GLN A 34 13.38 6.47 7.74
N VAL A 35 12.72 5.45 8.30
CA VAL A 35 11.51 5.59 9.12
C VAL A 35 11.81 6.42 10.37
N GLU A 36 12.89 6.10 11.08
CA GLU A 36 13.29 6.81 12.29
C GLU A 36 13.62 8.26 11.99
N ALA A 37 14.35 8.53 10.90
CA ALA A 37 14.64 9.88 10.46
C ALA A 37 13.36 10.67 10.13
N TYR A 38 12.40 10.06 9.42
CA TYR A 38 11.11 10.68 9.14
C TYR A 38 10.32 10.95 10.44
N ASN A 39 10.19 9.95 11.32
CA ASN A 39 9.45 10.07 12.57
C ASN A 39 10.07 11.11 13.53
N ALA A 40 11.36 11.38 13.42
CA ALA A 40 12.01 12.47 14.17
C ALA A 40 11.68 13.87 13.63
N THR A 41 11.26 13.98 12.37
CA THR A 41 10.86 15.25 11.74
C THR A 41 9.38 15.59 11.91
N VAL A 42 8.56 14.59 12.27
CA VAL A 42 7.12 14.73 12.39
C VAL A 42 6.73 15.01 13.84
N SER A 43 5.95 16.08 14.05
CA SER A 43 5.50 16.50 15.38
C SER A 43 4.25 15.76 15.86
N SER A 44 3.42 15.26 14.95
CA SER A 44 2.18 14.55 15.27
C SER A 44 2.39 13.04 15.38
N GLU A 45 1.90 12.41 16.45
CA GLU A 45 1.99 10.95 16.59
C GLU A 45 1.20 10.19 15.54
N GLY A 46 0.06 10.72 15.10
CA GLY A 46 -0.80 10.12 14.08
C GLY A 46 -0.15 10.06 12.69
N GLU A 47 0.79 10.97 12.43
CA GLU A 47 1.54 11.07 11.18
C GLU A 47 2.85 10.25 11.20
N LYS A 48 3.26 9.72 12.36
CA LYS A 48 4.41 8.82 12.43
C LYS A 48 4.14 7.57 11.61
N LEU A 49 5.17 7.10 10.92
CA LEU A 49 5.14 5.90 10.10
C LEU A 49 5.34 4.66 10.97
N VAL A 50 4.51 3.66 10.68
CA VAL A 50 4.68 2.28 11.14
C VAL A 50 4.88 1.42 9.90
N CYS A 51 6.01 0.70 9.85
CA CYS A 51 6.36 -0.13 8.71
C CYS A 51 6.41 -1.59 9.09
N SER A 52 6.01 -2.45 8.16
CA SER A 52 6.09 -3.89 8.30
C SER A 52 6.62 -4.51 7.02
N ARG A 53 7.27 -5.66 7.17
CA ARG A 53 7.72 -6.47 6.04
C ARG A 53 6.58 -7.41 5.68
N GLU A 54 5.76 -6.98 4.74
CA GLU A 54 4.62 -7.74 4.27
C GLU A 54 5.08 -8.82 3.28
N ARG A 55 4.66 -10.06 3.54
CA ARG A 55 4.88 -11.16 2.61
C ARG A 55 3.78 -11.09 1.55
N SER A 56 4.16 -10.79 0.31
CA SER A 56 3.19 -10.79 -0.77
C SER A 56 2.63 -12.20 -0.96
N THR A 57 1.31 -12.29 -1.14
CA THR A 57 0.63 -13.55 -1.50
C THR A 57 0.94 -13.98 -2.94
N THR A 58 1.35 -13.03 -3.79
CA THR A 58 1.65 -13.24 -5.22
C THR A 58 3.16 -13.34 -5.51
N SER A 59 4.02 -12.82 -4.63
CA SER A 59 5.48 -12.82 -4.81
C SER A 59 6.20 -13.34 -3.57
N ASN A 60 7.24 -14.17 -3.76
CA ASN A 60 8.10 -14.62 -2.66
C ASN A 60 8.93 -13.46 -2.07
N ILE A 61 9.02 -12.32 -2.77
CA ILE A 61 9.78 -11.16 -2.32
C ILE A 61 8.95 -10.40 -1.29
N SER A 62 9.46 -10.36 -0.06
CA SER A 62 8.90 -9.53 1.00
C SER A 62 9.00 -8.05 0.64
N ARG A 63 7.92 -7.30 0.74
CA ARG A 63 7.92 -5.85 0.53
C ARG A 63 7.95 -5.12 1.86
N PHE A 64 8.72 -4.04 1.92
CA PHE A 64 8.72 -3.14 3.07
C PHE A 64 7.62 -2.11 2.82
N THR A 65 6.53 -2.21 3.57
CA THR A 65 5.35 -1.37 3.42
C THR A 65 5.24 -0.47 4.65
N CYS A 66 5.00 0.82 4.44
CA CYS A 66 4.84 1.83 5.48
C CYS A 66 3.48 2.48 5.35
N MET A 67 2.86 2.79 6.48
CA MET A 67 1.64 3.60 6.57
C MET A 67 1.72 4.48 7.82
N THR A 68 0.89 5.52 7.90
CA THR A 68 0.83 6.32 9.13
C THR A 68 0.06 5.60 10.23
N PHE A 69 0.25 6.02 11.48
CA PHE A 69 -0.46 5.43 12.62
C PHE A 69 -1.98 5.59 12.48
N ASP A 70 -2.47 6.76 12.06
CA ASP A 70 -3.91 7.01 11.86
C ASP A 70 -4.49 6.13 10.75
N GLN A 71 -3.73 5.88 9.68
CA GLN A 71 -4.14 4.96 8.62
C GLN A 71 -4.25 3.54 9.17
N LYS A 72 -3.25 3.09 9.92
CA LYS A 72 -3.25 1.77 10.56
C LYS A 72 -4.45 1.58 11.49
N GLU A 73 -4.78 2.58 12.31
CA GLU A 73 -5.91 2.51 13.23
C GLU A 73 -7.24 2.41 12.49
N ARG A 74 -7.45 3.25 11.45
CA ARG A 74 -8.65 3.17 10.60
C ARG A 74 -8.79 1.80 9.93
N LEU A 75 -7.71 1.26 9.39
CA LEU A 75 -7.70 -0.09 8.81
C LEU A 75 -8.04 -1.17 9.84
N ALA A 76 -7.52 -1.05 11.07
CA ALA A 76 -7.82 -2.01 12.14
C ALA A 76 -9.29 -1.97 12.57
N LEU A 77 -9.91 -0.79 12.57
CA LEU A 77 -11.35 -0.64 12.84
C LEU A 77 -12.19 -1.24 11.72
N GLN A 78 -11.89 -0.90 10.47
CA GLN A 78 -12.61 -1.44 9.30
C GLN A 78 -12.53 -2.97 9.24
N ALA A 79 -11.35 -3.55 9.51
CA ALA A 79 -11.17 -5.00 9.53
C ALA A 79 -12.02 -5.67 10.62
N ARG A 80 -12.18 -5.03 11.79
CA ARG A 80 -13.04 -5.56 12.86
C ARG A 80 -14.52 -5.51 12.46
N GLU A 81 -14.98 -4.38 11.94
CA GLU A 81 -16.35 -4.22 11.46
C GLU A 81 -16.69 -5.24 10.36
N GLU A 82 -15.76 -5.48 9.44
CA GLU A 82 -15.92 -6.48 8.39
C GLU A 82 -16.04 -7.91 8.97
N ILE A 83 -15.16 -8.30 9.90
CA ILE A 83 -15.23 -9.61 10.56
C ILE A 83 -16.56 -9.79 11.29
N ASP A 84 -17.02 -8.77 12.00
CA ASP A 84 -18.29 -8.81 12.72
C ASP A 84 -19.49 -8.92 11.75
N SER A 85 -19.43 -8.23 10.61
CA SER A 85 -20.45 -8.35 9.55
C SER A 85 -20.50 -9.75 8.94
N ILE A 86 -19.35 -10.38 8.69
CA ILE A 86 -19.25 -11.75 8.17
C ILE A 86 -19.83 -12.73 9.18
N ARG A 87 -19.48 -12.58 10.47
CA ARG A 87 -20.00 -13.43 11.54
C ARG A 87 -21.53 -13.32 11.67
N ALA A 88 -22.07 -12.11 11.60
CA ALA A 88 -23.51 -11.89 11.64
C ALA A 88 -24.23 -12.56 10.47
N ASN A 89 -23.66 -12.48 9.26
CA ASN A 89 -24.22 -13.11 8.05
C ASN A 89 -24.17 -14.65 8.12
N GLN A 90 -23.08 -15.22 8.63
CA GLN A 90 -22.95 -16.67 8.83
C GLN A 90 -23.95 -17.21 9.86
N ASN A 91 -24.24 -16.45 10.91
CA ASN A 91 -25.22 -16.83 11.92
C ASN A 91 -26.68 -16.66 11.44
N GLY A 92 -26.93 -15.84 10.42
CA GLY A 92 -28.26 -15.67 9.81
C GLY A 92 -28.60 -16.67 8.70
N GLY A 93 -27.61 -17.38 8.15
CA GLY A 93 -27.78 -18.38 7.09
C GLY A 93 -27.99 -19.83 7.57
N ASN A 94 -28.13 -20.05 8.88
CA ASN A 94 -28.34 -21.37 9.50
C ASN A 94 -29.75 -21.49 10.11
N ASN A 95 -30.78 -21.12 9.35
CA ASN A 95 -32.19 -21.31 9.70
C ASN A 95 -32.98 -21.70 8.45
#